data_AF-A0A9E2WVT8-F1
#
_entry.id   AF-A0A9E2WVT8-F1
#
_cell.length_a   1.000
_cell.length_b   1.000
_cell.length_c   1.000
_cell.angle_alpha   90.00
_cell.angle_beta   90.00
_cell.angle_gamma   90.00
#
_symmetry.space_group_name_H-M   'P 1'
#
loop_
_entity.id
_entity.type
_entity.pdbx_description
1 polymer ?
#
loop_
_entity_poly.entity_id
_entity_poly.type
_entity_poly.pdbx_seq_one_letter_code
_entity_poly.pdbx_strand_id
1 'polypeptide(L)'
;MARPRLDDLEEADLDLRVALAWLVRDEVGIDEDDLNAARRRAMFVLAAGGDPHRELDYDSVAAERLANELDIPERRAALAAALAQIVPDADCLP
;
A
#
# COMPACT_ATOMS: atom_id res chain seq x y z
N MET A 1 -0.90 17.95 -17.23
CA MET A 1 -1.17 18.63 -15.95
C MET A 1 -1.34 17.57 -14.87
N ALA A 2 -0.25 16.88 -14.52
CA ALA A 2 -0.23 15.79 -13.54
C ALA A 2 1.22 15.62 -13.12
N ARG A 3 1.62 16.13 -11.96
CA ARG A 3 2.83 15.71 -11.26
C ARG A 3 2.97 16.09 -9.77
N PRO A 4 2.00 16.71 -9.06
CA PRO A 4 2.21 16.99 -7.63
C PRO A 4 2.48 15.70 -6.84
N ARG A 5 1.87 14.58 -7.22
CA ARG A 5 2.08 13.26 -6.60
C ARG A 5 3.45 12.61 -6.87
N LEU A 6 4.18 13.02 -7.91
CA LEU A 6 5.49 12.44 -8.21
C LEU A 6 6.58 13.17 -7.43
N ASP A 7 6.50 14.50 -7.36
CA ASP A 7 7.43 15.31 -6.58
C ASP A 7 7.34 14.93 -5.09
N ASP A 8 6.11 14.70 -4.58
CA ASP A 8 5.87 14.17 -3.22
C ASP A 8 6.48 12.78 -2.99
N LEU A 9 6.61 11.95 -4.04
CA LEU A 9 7.22 10.61 -3.98
C LEU A 9 8.75 10.67 -4.06
N GLU A 10 9.32 11.60 -4.83
CA GLU A 10 10.76 11.81 -4.94
C GLU A 10 11.35 12.45 -3.67
N GLU A 11 10.60 13.30 -2.97
CA GLU A 11 10.98 13.85 -1.67
C GLU A 11 10.82 12.83 -0.52
N ALA A 12 9.98 11.82 -0.71
CA ALA A 12 9.80 10.78 0.28
C ALA A 12 10.96 9.76 0.19
N ASP A 13 11.62 9.46 1.31
CA ASP A 13 12.62 8.39 1.44
C ASP A 13 11.94 7.01 1.46
N LEU A 14 11.12 6.75 0.44
CA LEU A 14 10.35 5.53 0.27
C LEU A 14 11.11 4.59 -0.66
N ASP A 15 11.21 3.32 -0.27
CA ASP A 15 11.67 2.26 -1.18
C ASP A 15 10.84 2.33 -2.47
N LEU A 16 11.50 2.31 -3.63
CA LEU A 16 10.87 2.34 -4.96
C LEU A 16 9.72 1.33 -5.08
N ARG A 17 9.81 0.18 -4.42
CA ARG A 17 8.74 -0.83 -4.38
C ARG A 17 7.47 -0.31 -3.71
N VAL A 18 7.61 0.45 -2.63
CA VAL A 18 6.49 1.09 -1.91
C VAL A 18 5.86 2.17 -2.80
N ALA A 19 6.69 2.99 -3.46
CA ALA A 19 6.21 3.98 -4.40
C ALA A 19 5.42 3.36 -5.57
N LEU A 20 5.96 2.30 -6.18
CA LEU A 20 5.29 1.58 -7.27
C LEU A 20 3.99 0.90 -6.81
N ALA A 21 3.99 0.25 -5.65
CA ALA A 21 2.78 -0.35 -5.09
C ALA A 21 1.71 0.71 -4.79
N TRP A 22 2.10 1.88 -4.30
CA TRP A 22 1.19 3.00 -4.07
C TRP A 22 0.62 3.57 -5.37
N LEU A 23 1.44 3.63 -6.43
CA LEU A 23 1.05 4.13 -7.74
C LEU A 23 -0.07 3.29 -8.36
N VAL A 24 0.02 1.96 -8.23
CA VAL A 24 -0.96 1.00 -8.79
C VAL A 24 -2.00 0.48 -7.79
N ARG A 25 -2.14 1.15 -6.65
CA ARG A 25 -2.98 0.65 -5.55
C ARG A 25 -4.46 0.51 -5.94
N ASP A 26 -4.93 1.38 -6.83
CA ASP A 26 -6.35 1.45 -7.21
C ASP A 26 -6.71 0.27 -8.14
N GLU A 27 -5.73 -0.27 -8.88
CA GLU A 27 -5.81 -1.42 -9.77
C GLU A 27 -5.79 -2.77 -9.03
N VAL A 28 -5.31 -2.82 -7.78
CA VAL A 28 -5.31 -4.04 -6.96
C VAL A 28 -6.74 -4.43 -6.55
N GLY A 29 -7.68 -3.47 -6.55
CA GLY A 29 -9.10 -3.73 -6.31
C GLY A 29 -9.39 -4.19 -4.88
N ILE A 30 -8.77 -3.56 -3.89
CA ILE A 30 -9.12 -3.81 -2.48
C ILE A 30 -10.46 -3.11 -2.21
N ASP A 31 -11.49 -3.91 -1.95
CA ASP A 31 -12.80 -3.39 -1.56
C ASP A 31 -12.70 -2.55 -0.28
N GLU A 32 -13.40 -1.41 -0.24
CA GLU A 32 -13.30 -0.45 0.85
C GLU A 32 -13.89 -1.02 2.17
N ASP A 33 -14.91 -1.87 2.10
CA ASP A 33 -15.46 -2.52 3.29
C ASP A 33 -14.48 -3.56 3.84
N ASP A 34 -13.84 -4.33 2.95
CA ASP A 34 -12.77 -5.27 3.32
C ASP A 34 -11.59 -4.54 3.96
N LEU A 35 -11.14 -3.44 3.36
CA LEU A 35 -10.04 -2.62 3.84
C LEU A 35 -10.36 -2.05 5.23
N ASN A 36 -11.56 -1.50 5.40
CA ASN A 36 -11.99 -0.94 6.68
C ASN A 36 -12.17 -2.02 7.75
N ALA A 37 -12.63 -3.22 7.37
CA ALA A 37 -12.70 -4.34 8.28
C ALA A 37 -11.31 -4.78 8.77
N ALA A 38 -10.34 -4.88 7.86
CA ALA A 38 -8.95 -5.22 8.19
C ALA A 38 -8.29 -4.13 9.06
N ARG A 39 -8.49 -2.85 8.73
CA ARG A 39 -8.01 -1.69 9.53
C ARG A 39 -8.53 -1.73 10.96
N ARG A 40 -9.84 -1.97 11.16
CA ARG A 40 -10.41 -2.09 12.51
C ARG A 40 -9.76 -3.21 13.32
N ARG A 41 -9.52 -4.36 12.70
CA ARG A 41 -8.82 -5.50 13.34
C ARG A 41 -7.38 -5.16 13.71
N ALA A 42 -6.65 -4.49 12.82
CA ALA A 42 -5.31 -4.00 13.10
C ALA A 42 -5.31 -2.97 14.26
N MET A 43 -6.30 -2.09 14.32
CA MET A 43 -6.45 -1.13 15.42
C MET A 43 -6.67 -1.82 16.78
N PHE A 44 -7.39 -2.95 16.82
CA PHE A 44 -7.50 -3.74 18.07
C PHE A 44 -6.16 -4.34 18.49
N VAL A 45 -5.32 -4.77 17.53
CA VAL A 45 -3.95 -5.25 17.81
C VAL A 45 -3.09 -4.11 18.36
N LEU A 46 -3.20 -2.91 17.78
CA LEU A 46 -2.51 -1.72 18.26
C LEU A 46 -2.91 -1.38 19.70
N ALA A 47 -4.22 -1.32 19.97
CA ALA A 47 -4.76 -1.02 21.30
C ALA A 47 -4.39 -2.07 22.36
N ALA A 48 -4.30 -3.35 21.98
CA ALA A 48 -3.82 -4.40 22.88
C ALA A 48 -2.35 -4.20 23.29
N GLY A 49 -1.56 -3.49 22.48
CA GLY A 49 -0.17 -3.15 22.74
C GLY A 49 0.06 -1.88 23.57
N GLY A 50 -1.00 -1.20 24.05
CA GLY A 50 -0.90 0.01 24.86
C GLY A 50 -1.77 1.15 24.33
N ASP A 51 -1.18 2.33 24.16
CA ASP A 51 -1.91 3.51 23.67
C ASP A 51 -2.32 3.34 22.19
N PRO A 52 -3.62 3.31 21.86
CA PRO A 52 -4.09 3.21 20.47
C PRO A 52 -3.83 4.48 19.65
N HIS A 53 -3.48 5.60 20.31
CA HIS A 53 -3.12 6.86 19.66
C HIS A 53 -1.62 7.04 19.50
N ARG A 54 -0.81 6.03 19.86
CA ARG A 54 0.64 6.07 19.61
C ARG A 54 0.91 6.20 18.11
N GLU A 55 2.05 6.82 17.80
CA GLU A 55 2.53 6.91 16.42
C GLU A 55 2.67 5.52 15.80
N LEU A 56 2.21 5.38 14.56
CA LEU A 56 2.02 4.10 13.90
C LEU A 56 3.16 3.85 12.93
N ASP A 57 4.01 2.89 13.27
CA ASP A 57 5.16 2.53 12.44
C ASP A 57 4.81 1.36 11.48
N TYR A 58 5.46 1.32 10.32
CA TYR A 58 5.25 0.32 9.28
C TYR A 58 5.75 -1.07 9.69
N ASP A 59 6.70 -1.14 10.62
CA ASP A 59 7.24 -2.38 11.20
C ASP A 59 6.45 -2.86 12.43
N SER A 60 5.39 -2.13 12.82
CA SER A 60 4.60 -2.49 13.98
C SER A 60 3.79 -3.77 13.75
N VAL A 61 3.57 -4.54 14.83
CA VAL A 61 2.74 -5.77 14.80
C VAL A 61 1.34 -5.52 14.22
N ALA A 62 0.77 -4.33 14.40
CA ALA A 62 -0.52 -3.96 13.83
C ALA A 62 -0.44 -3.80 12.30
N ALA A 63 0.62 -3.15 11.79
CA ALA A 63 0.87 -2.99 10.36
C ALA A 63 1.17 -4.34 9.69
N GLU A 64 2.00 -5.19 10.29
CA GLU A 64 2.26 -6.54 9.79
C GLU A 64 1.00 -7.39 9.73
N ARG A 65 0.15 -7.31 10.77
CA ARG A 65 -1.12 -8.05 10.79
C ARG A 65 -2.05 -7.59 9.68
N LEU A 66 -2.15 -6.29 9.45
CA LEU A 66 -2.93 -5.72 8.35
C LEU A 66 -2.39 -6.20 7.00
N ALA A 67 -1.08 -6.16 6.80
CA ALA A 67 -0.43 -6.60 5.56
C ALA A 67 -0.72 -8.08 5.28
N ASN A 68 -0.54 -8.95 6.28
CA ASN A 68 -0.82 -10.38 6.17
C ASN A 68 -2.28 -10.69 5.88
N GLU A 69 -3.20 -9.89 6.43
CA GLU A 69 -4.63 -10.05 6.16
C GLU A 69 -5.02 -9.62 4.74
N LEU A 70 -4.36 -8.60 4.21
CA LEU A 70 -4.60 -8.13 2.84
C LEU A 70 -3.86 -8.97 1.79
N ASP A 71 -2.82 -9.71 2.17
CA ASP A 71 -1.98 -10.53 1.30
C ASP A 71 -2.66 -11.85 0.86
N ILE A 72 -3.61 -11.73 -0.06
CA ILE A 72 -4.24 -12.88 -0.72
C ILE A 72 -3.67 -13.09 -2.14
N PRO A 73 -3.61 -14.34 -2.64
CA PRO A 73 -3.04 -14.66 -3.96
C PRO A 73 -3.64 -13.84 -5.11
N GLU A 74 -4.95 -13.57 -5.07
CA GLU A 74 -5.67 -12.82 -6.08
C GLU A 74 -5.18 -11.36 -6.16
N ARG A 75 -5.00 -10.71 -5.01
CA ARG A 75 -4.48 -9.33 -4.93
C ARG A 75 -3.01 -9.25 -5.31
N ARG A 76 -2.21 -10.27 -4.97
CA ARG A 76 -0.82 -10.37 -5.46
C ARG A 76 -0.76 -10.47 -6.98
N ALA A 77 -1.63 -11.28 -7.58
CA ALA A 77 -1.71 -11.40 -9.03
C ALA A 77 -2.17 -10.08 -9.68
N ALA A 78 -3.15 -9.39 -9.09
CA ALA A 78 -3.61 -8.07 -9.54
C ALA A 78 -2.49 -7.02 -9.48
N LEU A 79 -1.76 -6.95 -8.36
CA LEU A 79 -0.60 -6.07 -8.20
C LEU A 79 0.46 -6.34 -9.26
N ALA A 80 0.83 -7.60 -9.47
CA ALA A 80 1.82 -7.99 -10.49
C ALA A 80 1.37 -7.59 -11.90
N ALA A 81 0.09 -7.80 -12.23
CA ALA A 81 -0.49 -7.42 -13.51
C ALA A 81 -0.51 -5.90 -13.71
N ALA A 82 -0.82 -5.12 -12.67
CA ALA A 82 -0.84 -3.66 -12.74
C ALA A 82 0.58 -3.09 -12.90
N LEU A 83 1.56 -3.62 -12.16
CA LEU A 83 2.96 -3.21 -12.31
C LEU A 83 3.50 -3.52 -13.72
N ALA A 84 3.11 -4.65 -14.31
CA ALA A 84 3.51 -5.00 -15.67
C ALA A 84 2.97 -4.01 -16.73
N GLN A 85 1.89 -3.28 -16.45
CA GLN A 85 1.33 -2.26 -17.35
C GLN A 85 2.09 -0.93 -17.31
N ILE A 86 2.91 -0.67 -16.28
CA ILE A 86 3.75 0.52 -16.22
C ILE A 86 4.93 0.44 -17.22
N VAL A 87 5.48 -0.76 -17.42
CA VAL A 87 6.64 -1.02 -18.28
C VAL A 87 6.44 -0.63 -19.75
N PRO A 88 5.30 -0.95 -20.43
CA PRO A 88 5.13 -0.61 -21.85
C PRO A 88 5.07 0.89 -22.15
N ASP A 89 4.73 1.75 -21.19
CA ASP A 89 4.74 3.21 -21.39
C ASP A 89 6.15 3.82 -21.21
N ALA A 90 7.08 3.12 -20.56
CA ALA A 90 8.42 3.61 -20.29
C ALA A 90 9.32 3.65 -21.55
N ASP A 91 9.10 2.74 -22.50
CA ASP A 91 9.80 2.73 -23.80
C ASP A 91 9.39 3.93 -24.69
N CYS A 92 8.36 4.68 -24.27
CA CYS A 92 7.85 5.87 -24.94
C CYS A 92 8.36 7.19 -24.29
N LEU A 93 9.12 7.12 -23.19
CA LEU A 93 9.73 8.29 -22.58
C LEU A 93 11.02 8.67 -23.33
N PRO A 94 11.24 9.98 -23.59
CA PRO A 94 12.41 10.49 -24.31
C PRO A 94 13.73 10.33 -23.55
#